data_AF-A0A9D9LA52-F1
#
_entry.id   AF-A0A9D9LA52-F1
#
_cell.length_a   1.000
_cell.length_b   1.000
_cell.length_c   1.000
_cell.angle_alpha   90.00
_cell.angle_beta   90.00
_cell.angle_gamma   90.00
#
_symmetry.space_group_name_H-M   'P 1'
#
loop_
_entity.id
_entity.type
_entity.pdbx_description
1 polymer ?
#
loop_
_entity_poly.entity_id
_entity_poly.type
_entity_poly.pdbx_seq_one_letter_code
_entity_poly.pdbx_strand_id
1 'polypeptide(L)'
;MTHLSIFLCHDQISAWCLKPKQAEALKALFPGCTYTLCKSEAEYLADLPQADVTLTWFFRQDWFTLAPRLRCLSTPAAGRDYFQV
;
A
#
# COMPACT_ATOMS: atom_id res chain seq x y z
N MET A 1 12.62 -10.75 -4.98
CA MET A 1 11.72 -10.03 -5.91
C MET A 1 10.97 -8.99 -5.09
N THR A 2 10.91 -7.74 -5.55
CA THR A 2 10.27 -6.65 -4.79
C THR A 2 8.77 -6.86 -4.74
N HIS A 3 8.18 -6.80 -3.54
CA HIS A 3 6.76 -6.94 -3.32
C HIS A 3 6.10 -5.60 -2.96
N LEU A 4 5.03 -5.25 -3.68
CA LEU A 4 4.22 -4.06 -3.45
C LEU A 4 2.87 -4.46 -2.81
N SER A 5 2.65 -4.00 -1.59
CA SER A 5 1.36 -4.10 -0.91
C SER A 5 0.58 -2.81 -1.07
N ILE A 6 -0.58 -2.86 -1.75
CA ILE A 6 -1.34 -1.67 -2.11
C ILE A 6 -2.71 -1.72 -1.45
N PHE A 7 -2.95 -0.76 -0.54
CA PHE A 7 -4.22 -0.56 0.13
C PHE A 7 -4.74 0.86 -0.10
N LEU A 8 -5.25 1.09 -1.31
CA LEU A 8 -5.90 2.32 -1.74
C LEU A 8 -7.37 2.01 -2.04
N CYS A 9 -8.15 1.80 -0.98
CA CYS A 9 -9.58 1.56 -1.02
C CYS A 9 -10.27 2.45 0.02
N HIS A 10 -11.48 2.92 -0.29
CA HIS A 10 -12.33 3.67 0.63
C HIS A 10 -13.79 3.30 0.38
N ASP A 11 -14.50 2.94 1.44
CA ASP A 11 -15.84 2.35 1.33
C ASP A 11 -16.88 3.30 0.73
N GLN A 12 -16.69 4.61 0.92
CA GLN A 12 -17.68 5.62 0.53
C GLN A 12 -17.26 6.49 -0.65
N ILE A 13 -15.96 6.58 -0.95
CA ILE A 13 -15.42 7.58 -1.87
C ILE A 13 -14.64 6.86 -2.95
N SER A 14 -15.31 6.60 -4.07
CA SER A 14 -14.73 5.82 -5.16
C SER A 14 -13.49 6.49 -5.77
N ALA A 15 -13.39 7.82 -5.73
CA ALA A 15 -12.23 8.58 -6.21
C ALA A 15 -10.95 8.28 -5.41
N TRP A 16 -11.08 7.76 -4.20
CA TRP A 16 -9.96 7.34 -3.36
C TRP A 16 -9.59 5.88 -3.57
N CYS A 17 -10.34 5.13 -4.38
CA CYS A 17 -9.99 3.75 -4.71
C CYS A 17 -9.08 3.68 -5.94
N LEU A 18 -8.02 2.87 -5.86
CA LEU A 18 -7.22 2.51 -7.03
C LEU A 18 -8.11 1.82 -8.07
N LYS A 19 -8.11 2.35 -9.30
CA LYS A 19 -8.89 1.78 -10.40
C LYS A 19 -8.11 0.66 -11.09
N PRO A 20 -8.80 -0.34 -11.67
CA PRO A 20 -8.13 -1.43 -12.40
C PRO A 20 -7.14 -0.93 -13.47
N LYS A 21 -7.52 0.08 -14.26
CA LYS A 21 -6.63 0.68 -15.28
C LYS A 21 -5.34 1.26 -14.68
N GLN A 22 -5.41 1.85 -13.49
CA GLN A 22 -4.25 2.40 -12.79
C GLN A 22 -3.36 1.28 -12.23
N ALA A 23 -3.97 0.21 -11.70
CA ALA A 23 -3.24 -0.97 -11.24
C ALA A 23 -2.48 -1.65 -12.39
N GLU A 24 -3.12 -1.81 -13.56
CA GLU A 24 -2.46 -2.39 -14.74
C GLU A 24 -1.35 -1.48 -15.28
N ALA A 25 -1.56 -0.16 -15.30
CA ALA A 25 -0.48 0.78 -15.65
C ALA A 25 0.71 0.67 -14.68
N LEU A 26 0.46 0.54 -13.38
CA LEU A 26 1.50 0.36 -12.37
C LEU A 26 2.29 -0.93 -12.57
N LYS A 27 1.61 -2.05 -12.87
CA LYS A 27 2.25 -3.34 -13.18
C LYS A 27 3.10 -3.26 -14.45
N ALA A 28 2.61 -2.57 -15.48
CA ALA A 28 3.34 -2.38 -16.73
C ALA A 28 4.61 -1.54 -16.55
N LEU A 29 4.60 -0.56 -15.63
CA LEU A 29 5.78 0.25 -15.31
C LEU A 29 6.85 -0.51 -14.51
N PHE A 30 6.45 -1.49 -13.68
CA PHE A 30 7.40 -2.29 -12.89
C PHE A 30 7.16 -3.80 -13.04
N PRO A 31 7.39 -4.38 -14.23
CA PRO A 31 7.03 -5.76 -14.55
C PRO A 31 7.80 -6.83 -13.74
N GLY A 32 8.90 -6.45 -13.08
CA GLY A 32 9.70 -7.33 -12.22
C GLY A 32 9.24 -7.39 -10.76
N CYS A 33 8.12 -6.75 -10.41
CA CYS A 33 7.58 -6.75 -9.06
C CYS A 33 6.37 -7.67 -8.92
N THR A 34 6.11 -8.12 -7.68
CA THR A 34 4.83 -8.75 -7.33
C THR A 34 3.93 -7.75 -6.62
N TYR A 35 2.62 -7.98 -6.68
CA TYR A 35 1.62 -7.03 -6.21
C TYR A 35 0.51 -7.74 -5.46
N THR A 36 0.13 -7.18 -4.32
CA THR A 36 -1.15 -7.50 -3.65
C THR A 36 -2.00 -6.24 -3.63
N LEU A 37 -3.21 -6.33 -4.19
CA LEU A 37 -4.20 -5.25 -4.15
C LEU A 37 -5.19 -5.55 -3.01
N CYS A 38 -4.88 -5.05 -1.81
CA CYS A 38 -5.68 -5.26 -0.61
C CYS A 38 -6.97 -4.45 -0.68
N LYS A 39 -8.09 -5.07 -0.35
CA LYS A 39 -9.42 -4.45 -0.33
C LYS A 39 -9.88 -4.07 1.08
N SER A 40 -9.18 -4.55 2.10
CA SER A 40 -9.47 -4.30 3.50
C SER A 40 -8.18 -4.13 4.31
N GLU A 41 -8.29 -3.52 5.49
CA GLU A 41 -7.19 -3.44 6.44
C GLU A 41 -6.69 -4.83 6.87
N ALA A 42 -7.59 -5.81 7.03
CA ALA A 42 -7.21 -7.18 7.40
C ALA A 42 -6.35 -7.86 6.32
N GLU A 43 -6.74 -7.72 5.04
CA GLU A 43 -5.92 -8.20 3.91
C GLU A 43 -4.58 -7.48 3.85
N TYR A 44 -4.58 -6.18 4.12
CA TYR A 44 -3.37 -5.36 4.13
C TYR A 44 -2.40 -5.78 5.22
N LEU A 45 -2.87 -5.94 6.46
CA LEU A 45 -2.04 -6.36 7.59
C LEU A 45 -1.51 -7.80 7.44
N ALA A 46 -2.26 -8.69 6.79
CA ALA A 46 -1.80 -10.03 6.48
C ALA A 46 -0.66 -10.04 5.44
N ASP A 47 -0.66 -9.10 4.51
CA ASP A 47 0.31 -8.97 3.43
C ASP A 47 1.51 -8.05 3.80
N LEU A 48 1.34 -7.17 4.78
CA LEU A 48 2.36 -6.21 5.20
C LEU A 48 3.72 -6.85 5.60
N PRO A 49 3.80 -8.03 6.24
CA PRO A 49 5.08 -8.66 6.60
C PRO A 49 6.00 -8.98 5.42
N GLN A 50 5.44 -9.15 4.22
CA GLN A 50 6.18 -9.46 3.00
C GLN A 50 6.42 -8.22 2.12
N ALA A 51 5.83 -7.07 2.45
CA ALA A 51 5.92 -5.85 1.66
C ALA A 51 7.32 -5.23 1.73
N ASP A 52 7.93 -5.01 0.56
CA ASP A 52 9.14 -4.18 0.45
C ASP A 52 8.75 -2.71 0.21
N VAL A 53 7.58 -2.49 -0.40
CA VAL A 53 7.01 -1.17 -0.66
C VAL A 53 5.52 -1.22 -0.35
N THR A 54 4.97 -0.16 0.23
CA THR A 54 3.52 -0.02 0.40
C THR A 54 2.97 1.30 -0.09
N LEU A 55 1.80 1.25 -0.72
CA LEU A 55 1.01 2.38 -1.15
C LEU A 55 -0.33 2.35 -0.41
N THR A 56 -0.59 3.33 0.46
CA THR A 56 -1.82 3.36 1.25
C THR A 56 -2.23 4.78 1.65
N TRP A 57 -3.50 5.00 1.97
CA TRP A 57 -4.01 6.30 2.43
C TRP A 57 -3.53 6.69 3.81
N PHE A 58 -3.33 5.69 4.68
CA PHE A 58 -2.90 5.90 6.04
C PHE A 58 -2.01 4.73 6.47
N PHE A 59 -1.07 5.02 7.36
CA PHE A 59 -0.21 4.02 7.94
C PHE A 59 -0.07 4.33 9.42
N ARG A 60 -0.37 3.36 10.28
CA ARG A 60 -0.29 3.57 11.73
C ARG A 60 1.12 3.28 12.24
N GLN A 61 1.56 4.01 13.26
CA GLN A 61 2.91 3.84 13.84
C GLN A 61 3.20 2.41 14.29
N ASP A 62 2.21 1.74 14.87
CA ASP A 62 2.34 0.37 15.39
C ASP A 62 2.57 -0.67 14.27
N TRP A 63 2.16 -0.36 13.04
CA TRP A 63 2.33 -1.25 11.89
C TRP A 63 3.76 -1.37 11.39
N PHE A 64 4.68 -0.46 11.76
CA PHE A 64 6.10 -0.61 11.42
C PHE A 64 6.67 -1.92 11.97
N THR A 65 6.21 -2.37 13.14
CA THR A 65 6.67 -3.63 13.74
C THR A 65 6.19 -4.86 12.97
N LEU A 66 5.11 -4.72 12.19
CA LEU A 66 4.55 -5.75 11.32
C LEU A 66 5.18 -5.77 9.92
N ALA A 67 6.01 -4.77 9.58
CA ALA A 67 6.54 -4.54 8.25
C ALA A 67 8.09 -4.65 8.21
N PRO A 68 8.69 -5.80 8.61
CA PRO A 68 10.15 -5.93 8.81
C PRO A 68 10.96 -5.76 7.52
N ARG A 69 10.31 -5.86 6.35
CA ARG A 69 10.93 -5.73 5.03
C ARG A 69 10.69 -4.37 4.40
N LEU A 70 9.90 -3.50 5.03
CA LEU A 70 9.44 -2.28 4.40
C LEU A 70 10.60 -1.31 4.17
N ARG A 71 10.79 -0.92 2.91
CA ARG A 71 11.82 0.01 2.47
C ARG A 71 11.24 1.33 1.96
N CYS A 72 9.97 1.33 1.59
CA CYS A 72 9.28 2.52 1.09
C CYS A 72 7.81 2.51 1.52
N LEU A 73 7.40 3.58 2.20
CA LEU A 73 6.01 3.89 2.50
C LEU A 73 5.62 5.12 1.67
N SER A 74 4.63 4.95 0.79
CA SER A 74 4.09 6.03 -0.05
C SER A 74 2.62 6.25 0.26
N THR A 75 2.29 7.50 0.58
CA THR A 75 0.92 7.90 0.91
C THR A 75 0.47 8.99 -0.06
N PRO A 76 -0.69 8.84 -0.74
CA PRO A 76 -1.23 9.92 -1.56
C PRO A 76 -1.83 11.06 -0.73
N ALA A 77 -1.90 10.89 0.60
CA ALA A 77 -2.30 11.95 1.52
C ALA A 77 -1.28 13.11 1.47
N ALA A 78 -1.79 14.34 1.49
CA ALA A 78 -0.96 15.55 1.42
C ALA A 78 -0.13 15.82 2.70
N GLY A 79 -0.45 15.16 3.82
CA GLY A 79 0.21 15.30 5.11
C GLY A 79 0.80 13.99 5.63
N ARG A 80 1.62 14.08 6.69
CA ARG A 80 2.24 12.94 7.38
C ARG A 80 1.98 12.96 8.88
N ASP A 81 1.06 13.81 9.34
CA ASP A 81 0.81 14.08 10.76
C ASP A 81 0.33 12.86 11.56
N TYR A 82 -0.09 11.79 10.87
CA TYR A 82 -0.61 10.55 11.45
C TYR A 82 0.48 9.50 11.80
N PHE A 83 1.77 9.75 11.50
CA PHE A 83 2.88 8.85 11.89
C PHE A 83 4.25 9.55 11.93
N GLN A 84 5.19 8.95 12.64
CA GLN A 84 6.61 9.36 12.72
C GLN A 84 7.49 8.35 11.97
N VAL A 85 8.58 8.82 11.37
CA VAL A 85 9.55 8.02 10.59
C VAL A 85 10.79 7.72 11.43
#